data_AF-A0A2V9QN69-F1
#
_entry.id   AF-A0A2V9QN69-F1
#
_cell.length_a   1.000
_cell.length_b   1.000
_cell.length_c   1.000
_cell.angle_alpha   90.00
_cell.angle_beta   90.00
_cell.angle_gamma   90.00
#
_symmetry.space_group_name_H-M   'P 1'
#
loop_
_entity.id
_entity.type
_entity.pdbx_description
1 polymer ?
#
loop_
_entity_poly.entity_id
_entity_poly.type
_entity_poly.pdbx_seq_one_letter_code
_entity_poly.pdbx_strand_id
1 'polypeptide(L)'
;MGSTYSKPGYITHSADPSVHIDVAELSDLKVHMHGNTAVVTGAYHEKGRQDGKAYEYNDRLTDVWLKNEGTWQVISSHYSVPLK
;
A
#
# COMPACT_ATOMS: atom_id res chain seq x y z
N MET A 1 -5.05 -1.79 16.53
CA MET A 1 -4.89 -3.20 16.11
C MET A 1 -4.80 -3.21 14.59
N GLY A 2 -3.88 -4.00 14.01
CA GLY A 2 -3.78 -4.14 12.55
C GLY A 2 -4.79 -5.15 12.00
N SER A 3 -5.12 -5.05 10.72
CA SER A 3 -5.91 -6.02 9.97
C SER A 3 -5.05 -6.69 8.90
N THR A 4 -5.35 -7.95 8.58
CA THR A 4 -4.69 -8.70 7.50
C THR A 4 -5.70 -9.06 6.42
N TYR A 5 -5.36 -8.78 5.16
CA TYR A 5 -6.21 -9.11 4.02
C TYR A 5 -5.56 -10.19 3.15
N SER A 6 -6.35 -11.12 2.65
CA SER A 6 -5.94 -11.98 1.53
C SER A 6 -5.95 -11.16 0.23
N LYS A 7 -5.27 -11.63 -0.82
CA LYS A 7 -5.28 -10.94 -2.13
C LYS A 7 -6.70 -10.61 -2.64
N PRO A 8 -7.67 -11.54 -2.62
CA PRO A 8 -9.06 -11.21 -2.97
C PRO A 8 -9.68 -10.20 -2.00
N GLY A 9 -9.44 -10.34 -0.69
CA GLY A 9 -9.96 -9.42 0.32
C GLY A 9 -9.45 -7.99 0.17
N TYR A 10 -8.18 -7.81 -0.22
CA TYR A 10 -7.62 -6.49 -0.53
C TYR A 10 -8.26 -5.90 -1.78
N ILE A 11 -8.41 -6.68 -2.86
CA ILE A 11 -9.05 -6.21 -4.10
C ILE A 11 -10.48 -5.73 -3.83
N THR A 12 -11.28 -6.52 -3.10
CA THR A 12 -12.65 -6.13 -2.72
C THR A 12 -12.68 -4.88 -1.86
N HIS A 13 -11.75 -4.74 -0.91
CA HIS A 13 -11.65 -3.54 -0.07
C HIS A 13 -11.26 -2.29 -0.87
N SER A 14 -10.29 -2.40 -1.77
CA SER A 14 -9.85 -1.30 -2.63
C SER A 14 -10.88 -0.88 -3.68
N ALA A 15 -11.84 -1.75 -3.99
CA ALA A 15 -12.90 -1.51 -4.96
C ALA A 15 -14.19 -0.97 -4.32
N ASP A 16 -14.14 -0.54 -3.06
CA ASP A 16 -15.29 0.05 -2.37
C ASP A 16 -15.72 1.35 -3.08
N PRO A 17 -16.93 1.37 -3.71
CA PRO A 17 -17.38 2.52 -4.48
C PRO A 17 -17.71 3.74 -3.60
N SER A 18 -17.78 3.57 -2.27
CA SER A 18 -17.97 4.67 -1.31
C SER A 18 -16.72 5.53 -1.10
N VAL A 19 -15.55 5.04 -1.57
CA VAL A 19 -14.27 5.72 -1.45
C VAL A 19 -13.91 6.39 -2.78
N HIS A 20 -13.81 7.71 -2.75
CA HIS A 20 -13.24 8.51 -3.83
C HIS A 20 -11.84 8.95 -3.45
N ILE A 21 -10.83 8.52 -4.21
CA ILE A 21 -9.43 8.91 -3.98
C ILE A 21 -9.11 10.13 -4.84
N ASP A 22 -8.69 11.22 -4.20
CA ASP A 22 -8.27 12.45 -4.85
C ASP A 22 -6.74 12.46 -5.08
N VAL A 23 -5.98 11.93 -4.12
CA VAL A 23 -4.50 11.87 -4.15
C VAL A 23 -4.06 10.49 -3.66
N ALA A 24 -3.12 9.88 -4.38
CA ALA A 24 -2.39 8.69 -3.96
C ALA A 24 -0.93 8.82 -4.43
N GLU A 25 -0.05 9.23 -3.52
CA GLU A 25 1.34 9.54 -3.81
C GLU A 25 2.31 8.67 -2.99
N LEU A 26 3.38 8.24 -3.65
CA LEU A 26 4.48 7.52 -3.03
C LEU A 26 5.73 8.40 -3.03
N SER A 27 6.41 8.50 -1.88
CA SER A 27 7.65 9.27 -1.73
C SER A 27 8.64 8.56 -0.80
N ASP A 28 9.88 9.05 -0.73
CA ASP A 28 10.96 8.44 0.09
C ASP A 28 11.13 6.93 -0.18
N LEU A 29 10.98 6.52 -1.44
CA LEU A 29 11.06 5.11 -1.81
C LEU A 29 12.51 4.61 -1.71
N LYS A 30 12.69 3.53 -0.97
CA LYS A 30 13.96 2.79 -0.85
C LYS A 30 13.73 1.35 -1.25
N VAL A 31 14.63 0.84 -2.10
CA VAL A 31 14.55 -0.52 -2.62
C VAL A 31 15.77 -1.30 -2.14
N HIS A 32 15.52 -2.42 -1.48
CA HIS A 32 16.54 -3.38 -1.03
C HIS A 32 16.38 -4.68 -1.81
N MET A 33 17.37 -5.00 -2.64
CA MET A 33 17.36 -6.19 -3.50
C MET A 33 17.96 -7.40 -2.79
N HIS A 34 17.28 -8.54 -2.89
CA HIS A 34 17.71 -9.85 -2.40
C HIS A 34 17.43 -10.92 -3.45
N GLY A 35 18.35 -11.11 -4.39
CA GLY A 35 18.18 -12.06 -5.50
C GLY A 35 17.00 -11.65 -6.39
N ASN A 36 15.98 -12.52 -6.50
CA ASN A 36 14.74 -12.23 -7.22
C ASN A 36 13.65 -11.60 -6.33
N THR A 37 13.97 -11.20 -5.10
CA THR A 37 13.07 -10.50 -4.19
C THR A 37 13.51 -9.05 -4.04
N ALA A 38 12.56 -8.13 -3.91
CA ALA A 38 12.80 -6.74 -3.56
C ALA A 38 11.94 -6.33 -2.37
N VAL A 39 12.55 -5.70 -1.37
CA VAL A 39 11.82 -5.05 -0.27
C VAL A 39 11.80 -3.56 -0.56
N VAL A 40 10.60 -3.02 -0.74
CA VAL A 40 10.36 -1.60 -1.02
C VAL A 40 9.77 -0.97 0.22
N THR A 41 10.38 0.10 0.71
CA THR A 41 9.83 0.92 1.80
C THR A 41 9.61 2.34 1.31
N GLY A 42 8.66 3.05 1.89
CA GLY A 42 8.36 4.43 1.51
C GLY A 42 7.33 5.11 2.38
N ALA A 43 7.07 6.37 2.06
CA ALA A 43 5.92 7.11 2.55
C ALA A 43 4.77 7.01 1.54
N TYR A 44 3.56 6.87 2.06
CA TYR A 44 2.32 6.87 1.29
C TYR A 44 1.44 8.02 1.75
N HIS A 45 1.02 8.86 0.82
CA HIS A 45 0.11 9.96 1.08
C HIS A 45 -1.18 9.73 0.31
N GLU A 46 -2.28 9.60 1.03
CA GLU A 46 -3.60 9.42 0.45
C GLU A 46 -4.55 10.52 0.93
N LYS A 47 -5.28 11.12 -0.01
CA LYS A 47 -6.41 11.97 0.27
C LYS A 47 -7.61 11.45 -0.46
N GLY A 48 -8.75 11.52 0.20
CA GLY A 48 -9.99 11.17 -0.45
C GLY A 48 -11.20 11.51 0.38
N ARG A 49 -12.31 10.93 -0.05
CA ARG A 49 -13.60 11.09 0.55
C ARG A 49 -14.24 9.72 0.71
N GLN A 50 -14.58 9.37 1.94
CA GLN A 50 -15.33 8.16 2.27
C GLN A 50 -16.72 8.59 2.76
N ASP A 51 -17.78 8.10 2.10
CA ASP A 51 -19.17 8.45 2.43
C ASP A 51 -19.41 9.98 2.53
N GLY A 52 -18.79 10.75 1.64
CA GLY A 52 -18.90 12.22 1.64
C GLY A 52 -17.97 12.95 2.63
N LYS A 53 -17.31 12.24 3.56
CA LYS A 53 -16.37 12.82 4.55
C LYS A 53 -14.94 12.75 4.03
N ALA A 54 -14.25 13.89 4.06
CA ALA A 54 -12.85 13.96 3.67
C ALA A 54 -11.95 13.24 4.69
N TYR A 55 -10.92 12.56 4.20
CA TYR A 55 -9.85 11.97 4.99
C TYR A 55 -8.49 12.28 4.36
N GLU A 56 -7.44 12.20 5.18
CA GLU A 56 -6.06 12.32 4.75
C GLU A 56 -5.19 11.39 5.60
N TYR A 57 -4.44 10.50 4.94
CA TYR A 57 -3.52 9.55 5.56
C TYR A 57 -2.09 9.82 5.12
N ASN A 58 -1.16 9.72 6.06
CA ASN A 58 0.27 9.86 5.86
C ASN A 58 0.95 8.65 6.50
N ASP A 59 1.12 7.60 5.70
CA ASP A 59 1.50 6.28 6.15
C ASP A 59 2.92 5.92 5.72
N ARG A 60 3.44 4.85 6.34
CA ARG A 60 4.65 4.16 5.89
C ARG A 60 4.27 2.80 5.35
N LEU A 61 4.84 2.48 4.20
CA LEU A 61 4.63 1.21 3.53
C LEU A 61 5.88 0.33 3.58
N THR A 62 5.65 -0.98 3.54
CA THR A 62 6.64 -1.99 3.19
C THR A 62 5.99 -2.99 2.25
N ASP A 63 6.46 -3.04 1.01
CA ASP A 63 6.05 -4.02 0.02
C ASP A 63 7.18 -5.01 -0.23
N VAL A 64 6.83 -6.29 -0.26
CA VAL A 64 7.73 -7.37 -0.67
C VAL A 64 7.30 -7.84 -2.04
N TRP A 65 8.22 -7.70 -2.99
CA TRP A 65 8.03 -8.08 -4.38
C TRP A 65 8.86 -9.32 -4.70
N LEU A 66 8.28 -10.26 -5.42
CA LEU A 66 8.96 -11.42 -5.98
C LEU A 66 8.95 -11.32 -7.50
N LYS A 67 10.12 -11.51 -8.13
CA LYS A 67 10.24 -11.67 -9.57
C LYS A 67 10.12 -13.14 -9.91
N ASN A 68 9.00 -13.50 -10.54
CA ASN A 68 8.77 -14.83 -11.07
C ASN A 68 8.60 -14.75 -12.59
N GLU A 69 9.34 -15.58 -13.33
CA GLU A 69 9.27 -15.64 -14.80
C GLU A 69 9.37 -14.27 -15.49
N GLY A 70 10.25 -13.41 -14.98
CA GLY A 70 10.46 -12.05 -15.53
C GLY A 70 9.47 -10.99 -15.02
N THR A 71 8.39 -11.38 -14.34
CA THR A 71 7.34 -10.48 -13.86
C THR A 71 7.47 -10.23 -12.36
N TRP A 72 7.36 -8.97 -11.95
CA TRP A 72 7.31 -8.59 -10.54
C TRP A 72 5.89 -8.67 -10.01
N GLN A 73 5.73 -9.33 -8.86
CA GLN A 73 4.45 -9.45 -8.17
C GLN A 73 4.62 -9.13 -6.70
N VAL A 74 3.72 -8.33 -6.14
CA VAL A 74 3.64 -8.11 -4.70
C VAL A 74 3.17 -9.41 -4.05
N ILE A 75 3.97 -9.91 -3.12
CA ILE A 75 3.65 -11.12 -2.32
C ILE A 75 3.27 -10.77 -0.88
N SER A 76 3.61 -9.56 -0.42
CA SER A 76 3.20 -9.04 0.89
C SER A 76 3.26 -7.52 0.89
N SER A 77 2.32 -6.88 1.59
CA SER A 77 2.28 -5.44 1.81
C SER A 77 1.91 -5.16 3.26
N HIS A 78 2.50 -4.12 3.83
CA HIS A 78 2.20 -3.62 5.16
C HIS A 78 2.18 -2.10 5.15
N TYR A 79 1.11 -1.52 5.72
CA TYR A 79 0.95 -0.08 5.90
C TYR A 79 0.76 0.22 7.39
N SER A 80 1.37 1.30 7.84
CA SER A 80 1.22 1.76 9.22
C SER A 80 1.34 3.28 9.31
N VAL A 81 0.50 3.88 10.14
CA VAL A 81 0.62 5.30 10.50
C VAL A 81 1.81 5.44 11.47
N PRO A 82 2.77 6.36 11.24
CA PRO A 82 3.80 6.66 12.21
C PRO A 82 3.20 7.02 13.58
N LEU A 83 3.70 6.42 14.65
CA LEU A 83 3.35 6.86 16.01
C LEU A 83 3.89 8.29 16.22
N LYS A 84 3.07 9.17 16.79
CA LYS A 84 3.49 10.48 17.27
C LYS A 84 4.34 10.37 18.53
#